data_AF-W7DGV8-F1
#
_entry.id   AF-W7DGV8-F1
#
_cell.length_a   1.000
_cell.length_b   1.000
_cell.length_c   1.000
_cell.angle_alpha   90.00
_cell.angle_beta   90.00
_cell.angle_gamma   90.00
#
_symmetry.space_group_name_H-M   'P 1'
#
loop_
_entity.id
_entity.type
_entity.pdbx_description
1 polymer ?
#
loop_
_entity_poly.entity_id
_entity_poly.type
_entity_poly.pdbx_seq_one_letter_code
_entity_poly.pdbx_strand_id
1 'polypeptide(L)'
;MDKKEALLRERRKDEHVTLALKNYTETEDAFSDLQILGSSLPRFDVDAVSLETQFANHHFDFPFYINAMTGGSQHTKKNQSRFS
;
A
#
# COMPACT_ATOMS: atom_id res chain seq x y z
N MET A 1 -2.57 -24.50 20.39
CA MET A 1 -1.84 -23.23 20.23
C MET A 1 -2.01 -22.45 21.52
N ASP A 2 -0.91 -22.13 22.23
CA ASP A 2 -0.97 -21.50 23.56
C ASP A 2 -1.59 -20.09 23.47
N LYS A 3 -2.51 -19.78 24.40
CA LYS A 3 -3.27 -18.52 24.44
C LYS A 3 -2.33 -17.32 24.66
N LYS A 4 -1.19 -17.56 25.32
CA LYS A 4 -0.15 -16.56 25.58
C LYS A 4 0.60 -16.13 24.31
N GLU A 5 0.89 -17.07 23.42
CA GLU A 5 1.54 -16.83 22.13
C GLU A 5 0.68 -15.99 21.18
N ALA A 6 -0.64 -16.25 21.17
CA ALA A 6 -1.59 -15.46 20.37
C ALA A 6 -1.63 -13.99 20.82
N LEU A 7 -1.68 -13.74 22.14
CA LEU A 7 -1.67 -12.39 22.72
C LEU A 7 -0.36 -11.65 22.44
N LEU A 8 0.78 -12.34 22.53
CA LEU A 8 2.11 -11.77 22.19
C LEU A 8 2.21 -11.39 20.70
N ARG A 9 1.61 -12.18 19.81
CA ARG A 9 1.55 -11.87 18.37
C ARG A 9 0.64 -10.69 18.06
N GLU A 10 -0.47 -10.54 18.80
CA GLU A 10 -1.39 -9.42 18.66
C GLU A 10 -0.73 -8.10 19.07
N ARG A 11 -0.10 -8.07 20.25
CA ARG A 11 0.59 -6.88 20.78
C ARG A 11 1.69 -6.38 19.85
N ARG A 12 2.50 -7.29 19.29
CA ARG A 12 3.57 -6.93 18.34
C ARG A 12 3.06 -6.23 17.08
N LYS A 13 1.86 -6.58 16.60
CA LYS A 13 1.29 -5.93 15.41
C LYS A 13 0.82 -4.51 15.72
N ASP A 14 0.15 -4.33 16.86
CA ASP A 14 -0.34 -3.02 17.28
C ASP A 14 0.83 -2.08 17.63
N GLU A 15 1.90 -2.61 18.23
CA GLU A 15 3.17 -1.89 18.43
C GLU A 15 3.81 -1.48 17.10
N HIS A 16 3.84 -2.36 16.10
CA HIS A 16 4.43 -2.04 14.78
C HIS A 16 3.70 -0.88 14.09
N VAL A 17 2.37 -0.87 14.12
CA VAL A 17 1.56 0.23 13.56
C VAL A 17 1.83 1.54 14.29
N THR A 18 1.86 1.49 15.63
CA THR A 18 2.07 2.67 16.47
C THR A 18 3.46 3.25 16.26
N LEU A 19 4.48 2.41 16.15
CA LEU A 19 5.86 2.83 15.88
C LEU A 19 6.01 3.39 14.46
N ALA A 20 5.39 2.77 13.46
CA ALA A 20 5.42 3.28 12.09
C ALA A 20 4.80 4.69 11.99
N LEU A 21 3.67 4.93 12.66
CA LEU A 21 3.04 6.25 12.71
C LEU A 21 3.87 7.28 13.49
N LYS A 22 4.46 6.88 14.62
CA LYS A 22 5.22 7.78 15.49
C LYS A 22 6.58 8.16 14.93
N ASN A 23 7.23 7.23 14.22
CA ASN A 23 8.57 7.40 13.67
C ASN A 23 8.55 7.77 12.18
N TYR A 24 7.37 8.08 11.62
CA TYR A 24 7.30 8.62 10.27
C TYR A 24 8.02 9.97 10.25
N THR A 25 9.10 10.03 9.48
CA THR A 25 9.81 11.25 9.14
C THR A 25 9.82 11.32 7.63
N GLU A 26 9.59 12.50 7.05
CA GLU A 26 9.81 12.69 5.61
C GLU A 26 11.29 12.41 5.32
N THR A 27 11.55 11.25 4.74
CA THR A 27 12.87 10.86 4.22
C THR A 27 13.03 11.40 2.80
N GLU A 28 14.28 11.53 2.35
CA GLU A 28 14.61 11.85 0.96
C GLU A 28 13.79 10.99 -0.02
N ASP A 29 13.11 11.64 -0.96
CA ASP A 29 12.29 11.00 -1.97
C ASP A 29 13.20 10.25 -2.96
N ALA A 30 13.07 8.93 -3.03
CA ALA A 30 13.83 8.08 -3.94
C ALA A 30 13.58 8.40 -5.43
N PHE A 31 12.54 9.17 -5.74
CA PHE A 31 12.20 9.60 -7.10
C PHE A 31 12.60 11.05 -7.40
N SER A 32 13.27 11.74 -6.47
CA SER A 32 13.68 13.14 -6.65
C SER A 32 14.60 13.37 -7.86
N ASP A 33 15.39 12.37 -8.24
CA ASP A 33 16.29 12.41 -9.40
C ASP A 33 15.61 12.06 -10.74
N LEU A 34 14.33 11.69 -10.73
CA LEU A 34 13.59 11.32 -11.93
C LEU A 34 12.79 12.50 -12.48
N GLN A 35 13.02 12.82 -13.76
CA GLN A 35 12.20 13.77 -14.49
C GLN A 35 11.40 13.07 -15.59
N ILE A 36 10.07 13.20 -15.54
CA ILE A 36 9.19 12.78 -16.63
C ILE A 36 9.10 13.91 -17.65
N LEU A 37 9.55 13.66 -18.88
CA LEU A 37 9.43 14.62 -19.97
C LEU A 37 8.02 14.59 -20.55
N GLY A 38 7.31 15.71 -20.44
CA GLY A 38 5.98 15.87 -21.02
C GLY A 38 6.02 15.84 -22.55
N SER A 39 5.00 15.26 -23.16
CA SER A 39 4.78 15.37 -24.61
C SER A 39 3.98 16.65 -24.89
N SER A 40 4.57 17.60 -25.63
CA SER A 40 3.91 18.86 -25.99
C SER A 40 2.74 18.69 -26.97
N LEU A 41 2.71 17.56 -27.68
CA LEU A 41 1.64 17.21 -28.59
C LEU A 41 1.29 15.72 -28.44
N PRO A 42 0.44 15.36 -27.47
CA PRO A 42 -0.01 13.99 -27.30
C PRO A 42 -0.82 13.54 -28.52
N ARG A 43 -0.64 12.27 -28.90
CA ARG A 43 -1.31 11.66 -30.08
C ARG A 43 -2.59 10.91 -29.73
N PHE A 44 -3.03 11.00 -28.47
CA PHE A 44 -4.16 10.26 -27.93
C PHE A 44 -4.93 11.15 -26.96
N ASP A 45 -6.22 10.87 -26.82
CA ASP A 45 -7.09 11.51 -25.84
C ASP A 45 -6.86 10.91 -24.44
N VAL A 46 -7.19 11.66 -23.40
CA VAL A 46 -7.16 11.19 -22.01
C VAL A 46 -8.08 9.98 -21.85
N ASP A 47 -9.25 10.01 -22.50
CA ASP A 47 -10.23 8.92 -22.47
C ASP A 47 -9.73 7.64 -23.15
N ALA A 48 -8.64 7.71 -23.93
CA ALA A 48 -8.00 6.57 -24.56
C ALA A 48 -6.90 5.94 -23.70
N VAL A 49 -6.56 6.51 -22.54
CA VAL A 49 -5.54 5.98 -21.63
C VAL A 49 -6.15 4.87 -20.77
N SER A 50 -5.64 3.65 -20.91
CA SER A 50 -5.97 2.53 -20.02
C SER A 50 -4.98 2.44 -18.85
N LEU A 51 -5.51 2.24 -17.66
CA LEU A 51 -4.75 1.94 -16.44
C LEU A 51 -4.75 0.45 -16.11
N GLU A 52 -5.38 -0.38 -16.95
CA GLU A 52 -5.44 -1.81 -16.74
C GLU A 52 -4.04 -2.43 -16.79
N THR A 53 -3.79 -3.38 -15.89
CA THR A 53 -2.54 -4.13 -15.86
C THR A 53 -2.77 -5.60 -15.55
N GLN A 54 -1.78 -6.43 -15.87
CA GLN A 54 -1.77 -7.85 -15.55
C GLN A 54 -0.57 -8.17 -14.67
N PHE A 55 -0.84 -8.76 -13.50
CA PHE A 55 0.20 -9.21 -12.58
C PHE A 55 -0.23 -10.51 -11.90
N ALA A 56 0.71 -11.44 -11.70
CA ALA A 56 0.44 -12.73 -11.07
C ALA A 56 -0.78 -13.48 -11.67
N ASN A 57 -0.93 -13.45 -13.00
CA ASN A 57 -2.06 -14.01 -13.76
C ASN A 57 -3.46 -13.43 -13.40
N HIS A 58 -3.50 -12.27 -12.74
CA HIS A 58 -4.72 -11.53 -12.46
C HIS A 58 -4.73 -10.21 -13.24
N HIS A 59 -5.93 -9.81 -13.68
CA HIS A 59 -6.17 -8.49 -14.28
C HIS A 59 -6.60 -7.51 -13.19
N PHE A 60 -6.10 -6.28 -13.28
CA PHE A 60 -6.40 -5.18 -12.37
C PHE A 60 -6.74 -3.94 -13.17
N ASP A 61 -7.74 -3.18 -12.72
CA ASP A 61 -8.16 -1.93 -13.36
C ASP A 61 -7.14 -0.79 -13.17
N PHE A 62 -6.24 -0.93 -12.19
CA PHE A 62 -5.25 0.07 -11.83
C PHE A 62 -3.87 -0.54 -11.58
N PRO A 63 -2.77 0.17 -11.90
CA PRO A 63 -1.40 -0.34 -11.79
C PRO A 63 -0.79 -0.11 -10.40
N PHE A 64 -1.61 -0.09 -9.35
CA PHE A 64 -1.15 0.03 -7.98
C PHE A 64 -2.06 -0.76 -7.04
N TYR A 65 -1.52 -1.13 -5.89
CA TYR A 65 -2.27 -1.79 -4.84
C TYR A 65 -1.81 -1.29 -3.48
N ILE A 66 -2.68 -1.45 -2.49
CA ILE A 66 -2.33 -1.15 -1.11
C ILE A 66 -1.46 -2.29 -0.61
N ASN A 67 -0.19 -1.99 -0.31
CA ASN A 67 0.72 -2.95 0.30
C ASN A 67 0.15 -3.50 1.60
N ALA A 68 0.55 -4.72 1.97
CA ALA A 68 0.10 -5.35 3.21
C ALA A 68 0.59 -4.54 4.43
N MET A 69 -0.27 -3.69 4.98
CA MET A 69 0.07 -2.86 6.14
C MET A 69 -0.09 -3.62 7.45
N THR A 70 -1.11 -4.47 7.60
CA THR A 70 -1.44 -5.15 8.86
C THR A 70 -2.28 -6.42 8.67
N GLY A 71 -2.31 -7.32 9.67
CA GLY A 71 -3.21 -8.48 9.64
C GLY A 71 -3.08 -9.40 10.85
N GLY A 72 -4.16 -9.53 11.65
CA GLY A 72 -4.33 -10.54 12.71
C GLY A 72 -4.24 -10.03 14.16
N SER A 73 -4.68 -8.79 14.41
CA SER A 73 -5.31 -8.30 15.65
C SER A 73 -6.74 -7.85 15.32
N GLN A 74 -7.63 -7.73 16.31
CA GLN A 74 -8.99 -7.22 16.05
C GLN A 74 -8.99 -5.75 15.60
N HIS A 75 -8.02 -4.97 16.09
CA HIS A 75 -7.83 -3.57 15.71
C HIS A 75 -7.37 -3.42 14.24
N THR A 76 -6.38 -4.22 13.82
CA THR A 76 -5.84 -4.19 12.45
C THR A 76 -6.84 -4.70 11.41
N LYS A 77 -7.70 -5.67 11.76
CA LYS A 77 -8.79 -6.13 10.88
C LYS A 77 -9.82 -5.03 10.58
N LYS A 78 -10.15 -4.18 11.55
CA LYS A 78 -11.10 -3.06 11.37
C LYS A 78 -10.56 -2.00 10.40
N ASN A 79 -9.25 -1.81 10.34
CA ASN A 79 -8.63 -0.90 9.38
C ASN A 79 -8.62 -1.53 7.98
N GLN A 80 -8.29 -2.81 7.87
CA GLN A 80 -8.27 -3.54 6.59
C GLN A 80 -9.65 -3.53 5.88
N SER A 81 -10.75 -3.64 6.64
CA SER A 81 -12.11 -3.64 6.07
C SER A 81 -12.55 -2.30 5.48
N ARG A 82 -11.78 -1.22 5.68
CA ARG A 82 -12.04 0.09 5.06
C ARG A 82 -11.39 0.25 3.69
N PHE A 83 -10.53 -0.69 3.31
CA PHE A 83 -9.79 -0.72 2.05
C PHE A 83 -10.32 -1.81 1.10
N SER A 84 -11.37 -2.53 1.49
CA SER A 84 -12.13 -3.49 0.68
C SER A 84 -13.43 -2.83 0.22
#